data_AF-A0A0V1GES3-F1
#
_entry.id   AF-A0A0V1GES3-F1
#
_cell.length_a   1.000
_cell.length_b   1.000
_cell.length_c   1.000
_cell.angle_alpha   90.00
_cell.angle_beta   90.00
_cell.angle_gamma   90.00
#
_symmetry.space_group_name_H-M   'P 1'
#
loop_
_entity.id
_entity.type
_entity.pdbx_description
1 polymer ?
#
loop_
_entity_poly.entity_id
_entity_poly.type
_entity_poly.pdbx_seq_one_letter_code
_entity_poly.pdbx_strand_id
1 'polypeptide(L)'
;LITAIQSNFPNTRLQGCFFHFCQAVVLQVGRLGLGNHYANNQELRKKVKMLMAISIFAGESSARGFPNLKCWGVALFDFFQREWLPATKISLWNVRGVVVRTNNHLDDWQN
;
A
#
# COMPACT_ATOMS: atom_id res chain seq x y z
N LEU A 1 0.51 -14.84 12.23
CA LEU A 1 0.17 -13.65 13.04
C LEU A 1 -1.29 -13.20 12.86
N ILE A 2 -1.72 -12.79 11.66
CA ILE A 2 -3.10 -12.31 11.40
C ILE A 2 -4.17 -13.30 11.89
N THR A 3 -4.08 -14.56 11.49
CA THR A 3 -5.02 -15.62 11.90
C THR A 3 -5.03 -15.83 13.42
N ALA A 4 -3.87 -15.71 14.08
CA ALA A 4 -3.78 -15.84 15.53
C ALA A 4 -4.44 -14.66 16.24
N ILE A 5 -4.26 -13.43 15.75
CA ILE A 5 -4.93 -12.24 16.30
C ILE A 5 -6.44 -12.35 16.11
N GLN A 6 -6.91 -12.74 14.93
CA GLN A 6 -8.35 -12.91 14.66
C GLN A 6 -8.98 -14.01 15.53
N SER A 7 -8.25 -15.09 15.79
CA SER A 7 -8.73 -16.18 16.65
C SER A 7 -8.81 -15.80 18.13
N ASN A 8 -7.89 -14.97 18.63
CA ASN A 8 -7.84 -14.58 20.04
C ASN A 8 -8.64 -13.28 20.32
N PHE A 9 -8.78 -12.40 19.32
CA PHE A 9 -9.43 -11.11 19.42
C PHE A 9 -10.37 -10.87 18.22
N PRO A 10 -11.49 -11.59 18.13
CA PRO A 10 -12.36 -11.58 16.95
C PRO A 10 -13.00 -10.21 16.64
N ASN A 11 -13.11 -9.34 17.65
CA ASN A 11 -13.69 -8.00 17.51
C ASN A 11 -12.63 -6.91 17.24
N THR A 12 -11.34 -7.27 17.21
CA THR A 12 -10.28 -6.30 16.96
C THR A 12 -10.14 -6.05 15.46
N ARG A 13 -10.30 -4.78 15.06
CA ARG A 13 -9.97 -4.35 13.72
C ARG A 13 -8.46 -4.33 13.55
N LEU A 14 -7.93 -5.27 12.79
CA LEU A 14 -6.54 -5.24 12.38
C LEU A 14 -6.34 -4.16 11.31
N GLN A 15 -5.49 -3.19 11.60
CA GLN A 15 -5.13 -2.10 10.70
C GLN A 15 -3.60 -2.09 10.55
N GLY A 16 -3.13 -2.14 9.32
CA GLY A 16 -1.72 -1.97 8.99
C GLY A 16 -1.32 -0.49 8.97
N CYS A 17 -0.02 -0.24 9.08
CA CYS A 17 0.52 1.10 9.05
C CYS A 17 0.70 1.63 7.62
N PHE A 18 0.31 2.89 7.39
CA PHE A 18 0.53 3.59 6.12
C PHE A 18 2.02 3.71 5.75
N PHE A 19 2.91 3.91 6.73
CA PHE A 19 4.35 4.03 6.51
C PHE A 19 4.92 2.74 5.92
N HIS A 20 4.68 1.60 6.59
CA HIS A 20 5.12 0.28 6.12
C HIS A 20 4.51 -0.09 4.76
N PHE A 21 3.27 0.31 4.50
CA PHE A 21 2.65 0.17 3.19
C PHE A 21 3.40 0.97 2.10
N CYS A 22 3.66 2.26 2.35
CA CYS A 22 4.43 3.10 1.43
C CYS A 22 5.84 2.55 1.19
N GLN A 23 6.50 2.10 2.26
CA GLN A 23 7.82 1.49 2.19
C GLN A 23 7.82 0.23 1.33
N ALA A 24 6.83 -0.66 1.49
CA ALA A 24 6.70 -1.86 0.68
C ALA A 24 6.54 -1.55 -0.82
N VAL A 25 5.78 -0.51 -1.17
CA VAL A 25 5.63 -0.04 -2.55
C VAL A 25 6.96 0.46 -3.12
N VAL A 26 7.71 1.28 -2.36
CA VAL A 26 9.02 1.79 -2.80
C VAL A 26 10.06 0.68 -2.92
N LEU A 27 10.10 -0.26 -1.97
CA LEU A 27 10.98 -1.43 -2.05
C LEU A 27 10.68 -2.28 -3.30
N GLN A 28 9.41 -2.41 -3.67
CA GLN A 28 9.05 -3.14 -4.88
C GLN A 28 9.56 -2.45 -6.15
N VAL A 29 9.57 -1.11 -6.21
CA VAL A 29 10.21 -0.36 -7.32
C VAL A 29 11.69 -0.74 -7.43
N GLY A 30 12.41 -0.84 -6.31
CA GLY A 30 13.79 -1.31 -6.28
C GLY A 30 13.96 -2.76 -6.75
N ARG A 31 13.12 -3.68 -6.26
CA ARG A 31 13.12 -5.11 -6.64
C ARG A 31 12.87 -5.35 -8.13
N LEU A 32 12.11 -4.47 -8.77
CA LEU A 32 11.86 -4.50 -10.21
C LEU A 32 13.01 -3.90 -11.04
N GLY A 33 14.12 -3.49 -10.41
CA GLY A 33 15.24 -2.82 -11.09
C GLY A 33 14.92 -1.39 -11.53
N LEU A 34 13.79 -0.83 -11.08
CA LEU A 34 13.32 0.50 -11.50
C LEU A 34 13.90 1.63 -10.66
N GLY A 35 14.81 1.36 -9.71
CA GLY A 35 15.35 2.38 -8.79
C GLY A 35 15.96 3.59 -9.50
N ASN A 36 16.83 3.36 -10.48
CA ASN A 36 17.44 4.45 -11.27
C ASN A 36 16.40 5.20 -12.10
N HIS A 37 15.42 4.50 -12.68
CA HIS A 37 14.36 5.13 -13.45
C HIS A 37 13.44 5.96 -12.55
N TYR A 38 13.14 5.49 -11.33
CA TYR A 38 12.37 6.21 -10.33
C TYR A 38 13.07 7.50 -9.87
N ALA A 39 14.39 7.44 -9.67
CA ALA A 39 15.19 8.61 -9.29
C ALA A 39 15.18 9.71 -10.37
N ASN A 40 15.13 9.33 -11.65
CA ASN A 40 15.26 10.27 -12.77
C ASN A 40 13.93 10.61 -13.47
N ASN A 41 12.85 9.83 -13.28
CA ASN A 41 11.59 9.99 -14.00
C ASN A 41 10.47 10.52 -13.08
N GLN A 42 10.09 11.78 -13.25
CA GLN A 42 9.03 12.42 -12.46
C GLN A 42 7.66 11.75 -12.67
N GLU A 43 7.34 11.31 -13.89
CA GLU A 43 6.09 10.61 -14.17
C GLU A 43 6.03 9.29 -13.41
N LEU A 44 7.10 8.49 -13.40
CA LEU A 44 7.13 7.28 -12.58
C LEU A 44 6.96 7.59 -11.08
N ARG A 45 7.56 8.67 -10.57
CA ARG A 45 7.36 9.08 -9.17
C ARG A 45 5.92 9.45 -8.87
N LYS A 46 5.27 10.23 -9.74
CA LYS A 46 3.84 10.54 -9.61
C LYS A 46 3.02 9.25 -9.61
N LYS A 47 3.39 8.31 -10.47
CA LYS A 47 2.70 7.04 -10.59
C LYS A 47 2.75 6.20 -9.31
N VAL A 48 3.94 6.07 -8.73
CA VAL A 48 4.17 5.39 -7.44
C VAL A 48 3.47 6.12 -6.29
N LYS A 49 3.51 7.46 -6.25
CA LYS A 49 2.80 8.26 -5.23
C LYS A 49 1.28 8.08 -5.30
N MET A 50 0.72 8.00 -6.50
CA MET A 50 -0.69 7.73 -6.69
C MET A 50 -1.07 6.33 -6.23
N LEU A 51 -0.23 5.30 -6.46
CA LEU A 51 -0.44 3.96 -5.88
C LEU A 51 -0.46 4.00 -4.34
N MET A 52 0.46 4.74 -3.72
CA MET A 52 0.46 4.93 -2.27
C MET A 52 -0.79 5.65 -1.77
N ALA A 53 -1.26 6.66 -2.51
CA ALA A 53 -2.45 7.43 -2.17
C ALA A 53 -3.74 6.61 -2.18
N ILE A 54 -3.77 5.45 -2.86
CA ILE A 54 -4.93 4.54 -2.86
C ILE A 54 -5.28 4.14 -1.43
N SER A 55 -4.32 3.97 -0.52
CA SER A 55 -4.60 3.67 0.90
C SER A 55 -5.44 4.75 1.61
N ILE A 56 -5.40 6.00 1.14
CA ILE A 56 -6.14 7.13 1.72
C ILE A 56 -7.53 7.25 1.06
N PHE A 57 -7.61 6.93 -0.23
CA PHE A 57 -8.80 7.11 -1.04
C PHE A 57 -9.62 5.83 -1.26
N ALA A 58 -9.09 4.66 -0.85
CA ALA A 58 -9.70 3.35 -0.96
C ALA A 58 -11.11 3.34 -0.35
N GLY A 59 -12.10 3.47 -1.22
CA GLY A 59 -13.51 3.17 -0.99
C GLY A 59 -14.06 2.50 -2.25
N GLU A 60 -15.37 2.28 -2.34
CA GLU A 60 -16.02 1.67 -3.52
C GLU A 60 -15.65 2.35 -4.85
N SER A 61 -15.26 3.62 -4.82
CA SER A 61 -14.85 4.38 -6.02
C SER A 61 -13.45 4.06 -6.53
N SER A 62 -12.58 3.44 -5.74
CA SER A 62 -11.19 3.13 -6.12
C SER A 62 -11.13 1.98 -7.11
N ALA A 63 -12.10 1.06 -7.04
CA ALA A 63 -12.33 -0.04 -8.00
C ALA A 63 -12.31 0.45 -9.46
N ARG A 64 -12.89 1.63 -9.73
CA ARG A 64 -12.99 2.24 -11.06
C ARG A 64 -11.70 2.93 -11.54
N GLY A 65 -10.78 3.28 -10.64
CA GLY A 65 -9.49 3.88 -10.99
C GLY A 65 -8.41 2.84 -11.32
N PHE A 66 -8.55 1.60 -10.84
CA PHE A 66 -7.56 0.54 -11.06
C PHE A 66 -7.35 0.12 -12.52
N PRO A 67 -8.37 0.08 -13.39
CA PRO A 67 -8.16 -0.23 -14.80
C PRO A 67 -7.23 0.79 -15.49
N ASN A 68 -7.30 2.07 -15.09
CA ASN A 68 -6.43 3.12 -15.61
C ASN A 68 -4.98 3.02 -15.11
N LEU A 69 -4.72 2.24 -14.04
CA LEU A 69 -3.37 1.98 -13.54
C LEU A 69 -2.64 0.90 -14.37
N LYS A 70 -3.32 0.14 -15.24
CA LYS A 70 -2.67 -0.85 -16.13
C LYS A 70 -1.66 -0.22 -17.10
N CYS A 71 -1.85 1.04 -17.51
CA CYS A 71 -0.89 1.73 -18.40
C CYS A 71 0.41 2.22 -17.70
N TRP A 72 0.69 1.73 -16.48
CA TRP A 72 1.71 2.29 -15.58
C TRP A 72 2.95 1.40 -15.46
N GLY A 73 2.99 0.31 -16.23
CA GLY A 73 4.01 -0.73 -16.16
C GLY A 73 3.42 -1.98 -15.50
N VAL A 74 3.32 -3.05 -16.28
CA VAL A 74 2.56 -4.26 -15.94
C VAL A 74 3.02 -4.85 -14.60
N ALA A 75 4.33 -4.95 -14.38
CA ALA A 75 4.90 -5.64 -13.21
C ALA A 75 4.62 -4.99 -11.85
N LEU A 76 4.61 -3.65 -11.73
CA LEU A 76 4.34 -2.99 -10.45
C LEU A 76 2.85 -3.04 -10.11
N PHE A 77 1.99 -2.87 -11.11
CA PHE A 77 0.55 -2.98 -10.94
C PHE A 77 0.13 -4.42 -10.65
N ASP A 78 0.73 -5.41 -11.31
CA ASP A 78 0.46 -6.83 -11.07
C ASP A 78 0.84 -7.24 -9.64
N PHE A 79 2.00 -6.77 -9.15
CA PHE A 79 2.36 -6.93 -7.74
C PHE A 79 1.30 -6.32 -6.83
N PHE A 80 0.89 -5.08 -7.10
CA PHE A 80 -0.10 -4.39 -6.27
C PHE A 80 -1.45 -5.10 -6.27
N GLN A 81 -1.91 -5.55 -7.43
CA GLN A 81 -3.14 -6.29 -7.60
C GLN A 81 -3.11 -7.63 -6.85
N ARG A 82 -2.00 -8.37 -6.91
CA ARG A 82 -1.87 -9.65 -6.20
C ARG A 82 -1.75 -9.47 -4.69
N GLU A 83 -0.94 -8.51 -4.25
CA GLU A 83 -0.59 -8.40 -2.84
C GLU A 83 -1.61 -7.60 -2.03
N TRP A 84 -2.26 -6.61 -2.62
CA TRP A 84 -3.04 -5.61 -1.86
C TRP A 84 -4.51 -5.51 -2.29
N LEU A 85 -4.87 -5.79 -3.54
CA LEU A 85 -6.28 -5.71 -3.97
C LEU A 85 -7.25 -6.80 -3.50
N PRO A 86 -6.83 -8.01 -3.04
CA PRO A 86 -7.80 -8.96 -2.49
C PRO A 86 -8.62 -8.34 -1.36
N ALA A 87 -9.95 -8.53 -1.39
CA ALA A 87 -10.89 -7.91 -0.44
C ALA A 87 -10.53 -8.18 1.03
N THR A 88 -9.96 -9.35 1.31
CA THR A 88 -9.46 -9.78 2.63
C THR A 88 -8.32 -8.93 3.18
N LYS A 89 -7.60 -8.20 2.31
CA LYS A 89 -6.46 -7.36 2.68
C LYS A 89 -6.76 -5.87 2.64
N ILE A 90 -7.87 -5.44 2.02
CA ILE A 90 -8.22 -4.00 1.88
C ILE A 90 -8.25 -3.29 3.22
N SER A 91 -8.85 -3.89 4.25
CA SER A 91 -8.92 -3.32 5.60
C SER A 91 -7.54 -3.14 6.26
N LEU A 92 -6.51 -3.86 5.80
CA LEU A 92 -5.17 -3.80 6.37
C LEU A 92 -4.39 -2.57 5.89
N TRP A 93 -4.50 -2.19 4.62
CA TRP A 93 -3.72 -1.06 4.08
C TRP A 93 -4.56 0.19 3.87
N ASN A 94 -5.89 0.09 3.89
CA ASN A 94 -6.77 1.25 3.78
C ASN A 94 -6.83 2.03 5.09
N VAL A 95 -6.27 3.24 5.08
CA VAL A 95 -6.22 4.16 6.23
C VAL A 95 -7.25 5.29 6.14
N ARG A 96 -8.21 5.20 5.21
CA ARG A 96 -9.31 6.15 5.10
C ARG A 96 -10.12 6.18 6.41
N GLY A 97 -10.27 7.37 6.98
CA GLY A 97 -11.01 7.58 8.23
C GLY A 97 -10.29 7.08 9.49
N VAL A 98 -9.04 6.63 9.39
CA VAL A 98 -8.24 6.24 10.57
C VAL A 98 -7.57 7.49 11.16
N VAL A 99 -7.70 7.65 12.49
CA VAL A 99 -7.16 8.76 13.28
C VAL A 99 -5.63 8.70 13.33
N VAL A 100 -5.07 7.52 13.58
CA VAL A 100 -3.61 7.26 13.61
C VAL A 100 -3.22 6.47 12.37
N ARG A 101 -2.55 7.13 11.42
CA ARG A 101 -2.20 6.55 10.11
C ARG A 101 -0.77 6.04 10.06
N THR A 102 0.10 6.66 10.85
CA THR A 102 1.50 6.29 11.01
C THR A 102 1.74 5.93 12.47
N ASN A 103 2.48 4.86 12.69
CA ASN A 103 2.98 4.44 13.99
C ASN A 103 4.40 4.97 14.23
N ASN A 104 4.82 6.09 13.61
CA ASN A 104 6.19 6.62 13.73
C ASN A 104 6.69 6.72 15.19
N HIS A 105 5.82 7.07 16.14
CA HIS A 105 6.14 7.12 17.57
C HIS A 105 6.50 5.76 18.20
N LEU A 106 6.10 4.66 17.56
CA LEU A 106 6.45 3.29 17.92
C LEU A 106 7.58 2.73 17.07
N ASP A 107 8.04 3.39 16.00
CA ASP A 107 9.03 2.84 15.05
C ASP A 107 10.37 3.61 15.05
N ASP A 108 10.48 4.71 15.81
CA ASP A 108 11.75 5.46 15.97
C ASP A 108 12.92 4.62 16.50
N TRP A 109 12.65 3.43 17.07
CA TRP A 109 13.68 2.48 17.51
C TRP A 109 14.20 1.55 16.41
N GLN A 110 13.59 1.52 15.22
CA GLN A 110 13.98 0.67 14.09
C GLN A 110 14.81 1.39 13.01
N ASN A 111 15.17 2.66 13.23
CA ASN A 111 16.04 3.43 12.33
C ASN A 111 17.53 3.25 12.66
#